data_AF-A0A8H7GIM9-F1
#
_entry.id   AF-A0A8H7GIM9-F1
#
_cell.length_a   1.000
_cell.length_b   1.000
_cell.length_c   1.000
_cell.angle_alpha   90.00
_cell.angle_beta   90.00
_cell.angle_gamma   90.00
#
_symmetry.space_group_name_H-M   'P 1'
#
loop_
_entity.id
_entity.type
_entity.pdbx_description
1 polymer ?
#
loop_
_entity_poly.entity_id
_entity_poly.type
_entity_poly.pdbx_seq_one_letter_code
_entity_poly.pdbx_strand_id
1 'polypeptide(L)'
;MGTIAPHETTTQPAQTSAPLVATGDWTKDLVHLAKTAELKKHALTLQLHTAHILSAHASLDVKSKAIQDIKEQKNKLESERTRLLNCLREADLHEASLTRECSDLRGKITVLTDGDYAIAKRDVDRLRQELGQPPLPSLQSTIDEKSAQYLNQRRLDGNTQDDGHGQTPQAKRSATEAPADGQPAPGKRPRGRPKGSKNKTKGQAEAN
;
A
#
# COMPACT_ATOMS: atom_id res chain seq x y z
N MET A 1 -16.71 40.53 -44.17
CA MET A 1 -18.08 40.60 -44.71
C MET A 1 -19.00 40.96 -43.57
N GLY A 2 -19.45 42.22 -43.55
CA GLY A 2 -20.34 42.75 -42.53
C GLY A 2 -21.80 42.61 -42.96
N THR A 3 -22.66 42.24 -42.01
CA THR A 3 -24.10 42.20 -42.21
C THR A 3 -24.73 43.21 -41.28
N ILE A 4 -25.23 44.28 -41.88
CA ILE A 4 -25.95 45.39 -41.26
C ILE A 4 -27.42 44.96 -41.15
N ALA A 5 -28.03 45.10 -39.97
CA ALA A 5 -29.45 44.92 -39.75
C ALA A 5 -30.11 46.29 -39.42
N PRO A 6 -31.40 46.47 -39.76
CA PRO A 6 -31.99 47.77 -40.06
C PRO A 6 -32.45 48.56 -38.83
N HIS A 7 -32.45 49.87 -39.02
CA HIS A 7 -32.95 50.91 -38.13
C HIS A 7 -34.47 51.02 -38.31
N GLU A 8 -35.24 50.70 -37.26
CA GLU A 8 -36.66 51.01 -37.23
C GLU A 8 -36.86 52.48 -36.84
N THR A 9 -37.39 53.25 -37.79
CA THR A 9 -37.92 54.59 -37.60
C THR A 9 -39.16 54.51 -36.71
N THR A 10 -39.02 54.86 -35.43
CA THR A 10 -40.16 55.13 -34.55
C THR A 10 -40.56 56.59 -34.68
N THR A 11 -41.71 56.81 -35.30
CA THR A 11 -42.44 58.08 -35.40
C THR A 11 -42.82 58.57 -33.99
N GLN A 12 -42.27 59.72 -33.56
CA GLN A 12 -42.71 60.41 -32.35
C GLN A 12 -44.03 61.16 -32.61
N PRO A 13 -45.09 60.93 -31.82
CA PRO A 13 -46.21 61.87 -31.78
C PRO A 13 -45.83 63.09 -30.92
N ALA A 14 -46.22 64.27 -31.39
CA ALA A 14 -45.97 65.56 -30.76
C ALA A 14 -46.44 65.57 -29.28
N GLN A 15 -45.51 65.84 -28.37
CA GLN A 15 -45.78 66.02 -26.95
C GLN A 15 -46.50 67.35 -26.74
N THR A 16 -47.82 67.29 -26.54
CA THR A 16 -48.54 68.36 -25.86
C THR A 16 -48.18 68.27 -24.38
N SER A 17 -47.52 69.31 -23.87
CA SER A 17 -47.17 69.47 -22.45
C SER A 17 -48.41 69.82 -21.63
N ALA A 18 -49.34 68.86 -21.55
CA ALA A 18 -50.34 68.86 -20.49
C ALA A 18 -49.65 68.42 -19.19
N PRO A 19 -49.87 69.09 -18.05
CA PRO A 19 -49.32 68.64 -16.78
C PRO A 19 -49.88 67.24 -16.49
N LEU A 20 -49.01 66.23 -16.37
CA LEU A 20 -49.36 64.91 -15.84
C LEU A 20 -49.78 65.11 -14.39
N VAL A 21 -51.05 65.48 -14.17
CA VAL A 21 -51.69 65.34 -12.88
C VAL A 21 -51.83 63.85 -12.67
N ALA A 22 -51.01 63.28 -11.79
CA ALA A 22 -51.06 61.89 -11.41
C ALA A 22 -52.43 61.60 -10.78
N THR A 23 -53.38 61.16 -11.60
CA THR A 23 -54.65 60.58 -11.18
C THR A 23 -54.39 59.13 -10.75
N GLY A 24 -53.62 58.97 -9.68
CA GLY A 24 -53.27 57.68 -9.09
C GLY A 24 -52.73 57.89 -7.67
N ASP A 25 -53.08 56.98 -6.77
CA ASP A 25 -52.69 57.01 -5.36
C ASP A 25 -51.20 56.63 -5.19
N TRP A 26 -50.30 57.53 -5.59
CA TRP A 26 -48.84 57.36 -5.58
C TRP A 26 -48.28 56.92 -4.22
N THR A 27 -48.99 57.25 -3.13
CA THR A 27 -48.62 56.84 -1.78
C THR A 27 -48.76 55.33 -1.61
N LYS A 28 -49.82 54.73 -2.16
CA LYS A 28 -49.98 53.26 -2.19
C LYS A 28 -48.91 52.58 -3.02
N ASP A 29 -48.56 53.15 -4.18
CA ASP A 29 -47.52 52.60 -5.05
C ASP A 29 -46.14 52.64 -4.39
N LEU A 30 -45.82 53.73 -3.68
CA LEU A 30 -44.57 53.84 -2.91
C LEU A 30 -44.50 52.81 -1.78
N VAL A 31 -45.58 52.64 -1.02
CA VAL A 31 -45.66 51.62 0.03
C VAL A 31 -45.56 50.21 -0.55
N HIS A 32 -46.18 49.95 -1.70
CA HIS A 32 -46.10 48.66 -2.38
C HIS A 32 -44.66 48.38 -2.86
N LEU A 33 -43.98 49.38 -3.42
CA LEU A 33 -42.58 49.28 -3.84
C LEU A 33 -41.67 48.99 -2.65
N ALA A 34 -41.86 49.68 -1.52
CA ALA A 34 -41.09 49.45 -0.30
C ALA A 34 -41.29 48.03 0.25
N LYS A 35 -42.55 47.55 0.32
CA LYS A 35 -42.85 46.16 0.72
C LYS A 35 -42.23 45.15 -0.24
N THR A 36 -42.25 45.43 -1.53
CA THR A 36 -41.63 44.58 -2.55
C THR A 36 -40.11 44.53 -2.39
N ALA A 37 -39.47 45.66 -2.07
CA ALA A 37 -38.03 45.72 -1.80
C ALA A 37 -37.66 44.92 -0.55
N GLU A 38 -38.41 45.07 0.55
CA GLU A 38 -38.18 44.32 1.79
C GLU A 38 -38.40 42.81 1.57
N LEU A 39 -39.45 42.42 0.83
CA LEU A 39 -39.69 41.03 0.46
C LEU A 39 -38.51 40.45 -0.35
N LYS A 40 -37.99 41.18 -1.33
CA LYS A 40 -36.83 40.76 -2.12
C LYS A 40 -35.57 40.59 -1.26
N LYS A 41 -35.34 41.49 -0.31
CA LYS A 41 -34.24 41.38 0.67
C LYS A 41 -34.36 40.12 1.53
N HIS A 42 -35.55 39.84 2.07
CA HIS A 42 -35.79 38.61 2.84
C HIS A 42 -35.64 37.35 1.97
N ALA A 43 -36.17 37.35 0.75
CA ALA A 43 -36.04 36.24 -0.19
C ALA A 43 -34.57 35.95 -0.51
N LEU A 44 -33.75 36.98 -0.76
CA LEU A 44 -32.31 36.82 -1.00
C LEU A 44 -31.59 36.27 0.23
N THR A 45 -31.94 36.74 1.43
CA THR A 45 -31.37 36.24 2.69
C THR A 45 -31.69 34.75 2.87
N LEU A 46 -32.93 34.35 2.60
CA LEU A 46 -33.34 32.94 2.65
C LEU A 46 -32.60 32.09 1.61
N GLN A 47 -32.42 32.59 0.38
CA GLN A 47 -31.63 31.91 -0.66
C GLN A 47 -30.17 31.71 -0.21
N LEU A 48 -29.55 32.73 0.40
CA LEU A 48 -28.18 32.63 0.91
C LEU A 48 -28.07 31.57 2.01
N HIS A 49 -28.98 31.59 2.99
CA HIS A 49 -29.02 30.56 4.03
C HIS A 49 -29.24 29.16 3.46
N THR A 50 -30.12 29.03 2.47
CA THR A 50 -30.38 27.75 1.78
C THR A 50 -29.09 27.24 1.11
N ALA A 51 -28.36 28.11 0.40
CA ALA A 51 -27.08 27.75 -0.22
C ALA A 51 -26.03 27.30 0.82
N HIS A 52 -25.94 28.00 1.96
CA HIS A 52 -25.04 27.61 3.05
C HIS A 52 -25.41 26.25 3.65
N ILE A 53 -26.70 25.99 3.88
CA ILE A 53 -27.20 24.70 4.38
C ILE A 53 -26.83 23.58 3.41
N LEU A 54 -27.09 23.76 2.10
CA LEU A 54 -26.77 22.75 1.08
C LEU A 54 -25.26 22.49 0.99
N SER A 55 -24.44 23.53 1.06
CA SER A 55 -22.97 23.40 1.06
C SER A 55 -22.45 22.66 2.31
N ALA A 56 -23.04 22.94 3.48
CA ALA A 56 -22.72 22.24 4.71
C ALA A 56 -23.12 20.76 4.64
N HIS A 57 -24.28 20.44 4.07
CA HIS A 57 -24.72 19.06 3.83
C HIS A 57 -23.76 18.30 2.91
N ALA A 58 -23.40 18.87 1.75
CA ALA A 58 -22.43 18.24 0.85
C ALA A 58 -21.08 17.98 1.54
N SER A 59 -20.63 18.93 2.37
CA SER A 59 -19.40 18.77 3.15
C SER A 59 -19.52 17.67 4.22
N LEU A 60 -20.68 17.57 4.86
CA LEU A 60 -20.98 16.53 5.85
C LEU A 60 -20.96 15.13 5.22
N ASP A 61 -21.54 14.97 4.03
CA ASP A 61 -21.59 13.69 3.32
C ASP A 61 -20.19 13.22 2.91
N VAL A 62 -19.36 14.13 2.37
CA VAL A 62 -17.96 13.83 2.03
C VAL A 62 -17.18 13.39 3.27
N LYS A 63 -17.33 14.10 4.40
CA LYS A 63 -16.65 13.73 5.66
C LYS A 63 -17.17 12.41 6.22
N SER A 64 -18.48 12.16 6.14
CA SER A 64 -19.08 10.92 6.61
C SER A 64 -18.58 9.71 5.84
N LYS A 65 -18.47 9.84 4.52
CA LYS A 65 -17.84 8.82 3.66
C LYS A 65 -16.37 8.61 4.01
N ALA A 66 -15.59 9.68 4.16
CA ALA A 66 -14.18 9.58 4.55
C ALA A 66 -14.00 8.88 5.91
N ILE A 67 -14.89 9.13 6.88
CA ILE A 67 -14.90 8.42 8.17
C ILE A 67 -15.15 6.93 7.98
N GLN A 68 -16.08 6.55 7.10
CA GLN A 68 -16.36 5.15 6.80
C GLN A 68 -15.16 4.46 6.15
N ASP A 69 -14.54 5.10 5.16
CA ASP A 69 -13.34 4.59 4.48
C ASP A 69 -12.19 4.36 5.47
N ILE A 70 -11.97 5.31 6.40
CA ILE A 70 -10.94 5.18 7.45
C ILE A 70 -11.26 4.01 8.41
N LYS A 71 -12.53 3.82 8.77
CA LYS A 71 -12.94 2.69 9.63
C LYS A 71 -12.68 1.35 8.95
N GLU A 72 -12.95 1.23 7.65
CA GLU A 72 -12.68 0.02 6.89
C GLU A 72 -11.16 -0.26 6.78
N GLN A 73 -10.36 0.77 6.48
CA GLN A 73 -8.89 0.66 6.46
C GLN A 73 -8.35 0.23 7.83
N LYS A 74 -8.87 0.80 8.92
CA LYS A 74 -8.50 0.39 10.28
C LYS A 74 -8.81 -1.09 10.52
N ASN A 75 -9.99 -1.56 10.15
CA ASN A 75 -10.38 -2.97 10.34
C ASN A 75 -9.48 -3.93 9.55
N LYS A 76 -9.09 -3.54 8.32
CA LYS A 76 -8.14 -4.31 7.52
C LYS A 76 -6.77 -4.40 8.18
N LEU A 77 -6.25 -3.28 8.70
CA LEU A 77 -4.97 -3.25 9.41
C LEU A 77 -5.01 -4.05 10.71
N GLU A 78 -6.10 -4.03 11.47
CA GLU A 78 -6.26 -4.82 12.69
C GLU A 78 -6.28 -6.33 12.38
N SER A 79 -6.91 -6.71 11.27
CA SER A 79 -6.93 -8.11 10.80
C SER A 79 -5.53 -8.60 10.44
N GLU A 80 -4.76 -7.76 9.72
CA GLU A 80 -3.35 -8.05 9.38
C GLU A 80 -2.46 -8.10 10.62
N ARG A 81 -2.64 -7.17 11.57
CA ARG A 81 -1.93 -7.18 12.85
C ARG A 81 -2.17 -8.51 13.58
N THR A 82 -3.41 -8.94 13.66
CA THR A 82 -3.78 -10.21 14.30
C THR A 82 -3.14 -11.41 13.59
N ARG A 83 -3.16 -11.44 12.25
CA ARG A 83 -2.49 -12.48 11.46
C ARG A 83 -1.00 -12.53 11.73
N LEU A 84 -0.31 -11.39 11.72
CA LEU A 84 1.13 -11.30 11.96
C LEU A 84 1.51 -11.72 13.39
N LEU A 85 0.71 -11.36 14.39
CA LEU A 85 0.92 -11.80 15.77
C LEU A 85 0.79 -13.33 15.90
N ASN A 86 -0.14 -13.94 15.17
CA ASN A 86 -0.27 -15.41 15.13
C ASN A 86 0.96 -16.06 14.48
N CYS A 87 1.43 -15.53 13.35
CA CYS A 87 2.64 -16.03 12.69
C CYS A 87 3.89 -15.89 13.58
N LEU A 88 4.01 -14.78 14.33
CA LEU A 88 5.10 -14.58 15.28
C LEU A 88 5.07 -15.64 16.39
N ARG A 89 3.89 -15.89 16.97
CA ARG A 89 3.71 -16.93 17.99
C ARG A 89 4.09 -18.33 17.47
N GLU A 90 3.76 -18.65 16.23
CA GLU A 90 4.17 -19.90 15.60
C GLU A 90 5.69 -19.98 15.42
N ALA A 91 6.32 -18.90 14.98
CA ALA A 91 7.78 -18.82 14.86
C ALA A 91 8.48 -19.00 16.21
N ASP A 92 7.99 -18.38 17.28
CA ASP A 92 8.53 -18.52 18.64
C ASP A 92 8.46 -19.98 19.13
N LEU A 93 7.34 -20.66 18.85
CA LEU A 93 7.19 -22.09 19.19
C LEU A 93 8.16 -22.96 18.39
N HIS A 94 8.34 -22.68 17.10
CA HIS A 94 9.31 -23.39 16.25
C HIS A 94 10.76 -23.15 16.70
N GLU A 95 11.11 -21.92 17.06
CA GLU A 95 12.42 -21.57 17.61
C GLU A 95 12.69 -22.33 18.91
N ALA A 96 11.72 -22.35 19.83
CA ALA A 96 11.84 -23.07 21.09
C ALA A 96 12.03 -24.59 20.87
N SER A 97 11.28 -25.19 19.92
CA SER A 97 11.43 -26.60 19.56
C SER A 97 12.83 -26.90 19.02
N LEU A 98 13.27 -26.12 18.03
CA LEU A 98 14.59 -26.31 17.40
C LEU A 98 15.73 -26.08 18.40
N THR A 99 15.59 -25.12 19.30
CA THR A 99 16.58 -24.87 20.37
C THR A 99 16.69 -26.06 21.31
N ARG A 100 15.55 -26.63 21.71
CA ARG A 100 15.52 -27.84 22.54
C ARG A 100 16.15 -29.03 21.80
N GLU A 101 15.76 -29.27 20.56
CA GLU A 101 16.32 -30.35 19.73
C GLU A 101 17.83 -30.20 19.53
N CYS A 102 18.31 -28.99 19.28
CA CYS A 102 19.73 -28.69 19.19
C CYS A 102 20.47 -28.96 20.51
N SER A 103 19.87 -28.59 21.65
CA SER A 103 20.41 -28.89 22.97
C SER A 103 20.48 -30.40 23.21
N ASP A 104 19.41 -31.14 22.88
CA ASP A 104 19.33 -32.59 23.03
C ASP A 104 20.35 -33.30 22.13
N LEU A 105 20.52 -32.86 20.89
CA LEU A 105 21.51 -33.40 19.95
C LEU A 105 22.93 -33.12 20.43
N ARG A 106 23.23 -31.91 20.91
CA ARG A 106 24.54 -31.59 21.50
C ARG A 106 24.83 -32.48 22.70
N GLY A 107 23.85 -32.66 23.60
CA GLY A 107 23.96 -33.57 24.73
C GLY A 107 24.26 -35.01 24.29
N LYS A 108 23.52 -35.53 23.30
CA LYS A 108 23.77 -36.88 22.73
C LYS A 108 25.17 -37.00 22.12
N ILE A 109 25.63 -35.98 21.40
CA ILE A 109 26.99 -35.96 20.82
C ILE A 109 28.03 -36.05 21.92
N THR A 110 27.90 -35.25 22.99
CA THR A 110 28.81 -35.30 24.14
C THR A 110 28.82 -36.69 24.78
N VAL A 111 27.65 -37.25 25.08
CA VAL A 111 27.53 -38.59 25.70
C VAL A 111 28.20 -39.67 24.84
N LEU A 112 27.96 -39.66 23.52
CA LEU A 112 28.57 -40.65 22.62
C LEU A 112 30.08 -40.46 22.49
N THR A 113 30.53 -39.21 22.36
CA THR A 113 31.94 -38.86 22.16
C THR A 113 32.77 -39.24 23.38
N ASP A 114 32.29 -38.94 24.58
CA ASP A 114 33.01 -39.16 25.83
C ASP A 114 32.82 -40.59 26.39
N GLY A 115 31.77 -41.28 25.97
CA GLY A 115 31.44 -42.65 26.37
C GLY A 115 31.98 -43.70 25.41
N ASP A 116 31.06 -44.41 24.75
CA ASP A 116 31.35 -45.61 23.95
C ASP A 116 32.37 -45.37 22.84
N TYR A 117 32.32 -44.20 22.18
CA TYR A 117 33.28 -43.87 21.13
C TYR A 117 34.71 -43.76 21.67
N ALA A 118 34.92 -43.10 22.81
CA ALA A 118 36.24 -42.94 23.40
C ALA A 118 36.84 -44.28 23.82
N ILE A 119 36.02 -45.18 24.37
CA ILE A 119 36.44 -46.55 24.74
C ILE A 119 36.83 -47.32 23.49
N ALA A 120 35.93 -47.38 22.49
CA ALA A 120 36.19 -48.08 21.23
C ALA A 120 37.44 -47.54 20.51
N LYS A 121 37.63 -46.22 20.47
CA LYS A 121 38.82 -45.60 19.87
C LYS A 121 40.09 -46.05 20.57
N ARG A 122 40.12 -46.06 21.91
CA ARG A 122 41.27 -46.52 22.69
C ARG A 122 41.60 -47.97 22.42
N ASP A 123 40.59 -48.84 22.36
CA ASP A 123 40.81 -50.27 22.06
C ASP A 123 41.36 -50.48 20.65
N VAL A 124 40.85 -49.76 19.65
CA VAL A 124 41.35 -49.82 18.27
C VAL A 124 42.77 -49.26 18.18
N ASP A 125 43.07 -48.15 18.84
CA ASP A 125 44.42 -47.57 18.84
C ASP A 125 45.43 -48.52 19.52
N ARG A 126 45.03 -49.22 20.59
CA ARG A 126 45.86 -50.27 21.22
C ARG A 126 46.16 -51.41 20.23
N LEU A 127 45.14 -51.95 19.56
CA LEU A 127 45.32 -53.02 18.57
C LEU A 127 46.18 -52.57 17.38
N ARG A 128 46.01 -51.33 16.92
CA ARG A 128 46.86 -50.75 15.87
C ARG A 128 48.32 -50.65 16.31
N GLN A 129 48.55 -50.22 17.55
CA GLN A 129 49.89 -50.17 18.13
C GLN A 129 50.53 -51.55 18.19
N GLU A 130 49.79 -52.60 18.59
CA GLU A 130 50.26 -53.99 18.58
C GLU A 130 50.62 -54.49 17.17
N LEU A 131 49.92 -54.01 16.14
CA LEU A 131 50.16 -54.33 14.72
C LEU A 131 51.19 -53.40 14.05
N GLY A 132 51.80 -52.46 14.77
CA GLY A 132 52.75 -51.48 14.22
C GLY A 132 52.12 -50.43 13.29
N GLN A 133 50.80 -50.22 13.37
CA GLN A 133 50.08 -49.20 12.60
C GLN A 133 49.93 -47.89 13.39
N PRO A 134 49.86 -46.73 12.71
CA PRO A 134 49.62 -45.45 13.38
C PRO A 134 48.20 -45.36 13.96
N PRO A 135 48.00 -44.57 15.03
CA PRO A 135 46.69 -44.38 15.64
C PRO A 135 45.70 -43.73 14.67
N LEU A 136 44.40 -43.93 14.93
CA LEU A 136 43.35 -43.32 14.14
C LEU A 136 43.32 -41.80 14.27
N PRO A 137 42.93 -41.09 13.19
CA PRO A 137 42.68 -39.65 13.23
C PRO A 137 41.62 -39.28 14.27
N SER A 138 41.64 -38.03 14.72
CA SER A 138 40.68 -37.54 15.72
C SER A 138 39.26 -37.45 15.13
N LEU A 139 38.26 -37.65 15.98
CA LEU A 139 36.86 -37.47 15.59
C LEU A 139 36.61 -36.08 15.00
N GLN A 140 37.25 -35.06 15.58
CA GLN A 140 37.15 -33.68 15.09
C GLN A 140 37.68 -33.54 13.65
N SER A 141 38.83 -34.15 13.32
CA SER A 141 39.37 -34.15 11.95
C SER A 141 38.38 -34.77 10.97
N THR A 142 37.77 -35.89 11.34
CA THR A 142 36.76 -36.56 10.50
C THR A 142 35.49 -35.70 10.33
N ILE A 143 35.05 -35.00 11.39
CA ILE A 143 33.91 -34.07 11.34
C ILE A 143 34.21 -32.89 10.41
N ASP A 144 35.41 -32.30 10.50
CA ASP A 144 35.81 -31.16 9.68
C ASP A 144 35.88 -31.54 8.20
N GLU A 145 36.44 -32.71 7.87
CA GLU A 145 36.46 -33.26 6.52
C GLU A 145 35.05 -33.49 5.97
N LYS A 146 34.15 -34.09 6.77
CA LYS A 146 32.75 -34.31 6.39
C LYS A 146 31.99 -33.00 6.21
N SER A 147 32.26 -32.01 7.05
CA SER A 147 31.66 -30.68 6.95
C SER A 147 32.11 -29.96 5.68
N ALA A 148 33.40 -30.05 5.34
CA ALA A 148 33.93 -29.54 4.09
C ALA A 148 33.32 -30.26 2.87
N GLN A 149 33.13 -31.58 2.93
CA GLN A 149 32.43 -32.34 1.89
C GLN A 149 30.98 -31.88 1.72
N TYR A 150 30.24 -31.71 2.81
CA TYR A 150 28.86 -31.23 2.76
C TYR A 150 28.76 -29.83 2.15
N LEU A 151 29.65 -28.91 2.54
CA LEU A 151 29.70 -27.56 1.97
C LEU A 151 30.12 -27.54 0.50
N ASN A 152 31.03 -28.44 0.09
CA ASN A 152 31.37 -28.63 -1.31
C ASN A 152 30.16 -29.16 -2.09
N GLN A 153 29.48 -30.19 -1.59
CA GLN A 153 28.32 -30.80 -2.24
C GLN A 153 27.17 -29.82 -2.37
N ARG A 154 26.88 -29.03 -1.33
CA ARG A 154 25.89 -27.95 -1.40
C ARG A 154 26.24 -26.87 -2.45
N ARG A 155 27.52 -26.60 -2.67
CA ARG A 155 27.97 -25.67 -3.73
C ARG A 155 27.81 -26.26 -5.12
N LEU A 156 28.04 -27.57 -5.30
CA LEU A 156 27.81 -28.24 -6.59
C LEU A 156 26.31 -28.38 -6.89
N ASP A 157 25.50 -28.79 -5.91
CA ASP A 157 24.05 -28.98 -6.06
C ASP A 157 23.29 -27.64 -6.14
N GLY A 158 23.82 -26.60 -5.50
CA GLY A 158 23.29 -25.24 -5.62
C GLY A 158 23.52 -24.60 -7.00
N ASN A 159 24.38 -25.18 -7.83
CA ASN A 159 24.66 -24.71 -9.20
C ASN A 159 23.79 -25.38 -10.27
N THR A 160 22.90 -26.32 -9.90
CA THR A 160 21.93 -26.99 -10.78
C THR A 160 20.48 -26.53 -10.58
N GLN A 161 20.21 -25.62 -9.64
CA GLN A 161 18.86 -25.12 -9.33
C GLN A 161 18.68 -23.60 -9.57
N ASP A 162 19.53 -22.97 -10.38
CA ASP A 162 19.35 -21.56 -10.81
C ASP A 162 19.26 -21.42 -12.34
N ASP A 163 18.46 -22.27 -12.97
CA ASP A 163 17.88 -21.99 -14.29
C ASP A 163 16.39 -22.32 -14.26
N GLY A 164 15.63 -21.35 -13.73
CA GLY A 164 14.20 -21.16 -13.97
C GLY A 164 13.26 -22.25 -13.42
N HIS A 165 12.54 -21.93 -12.35
CA HIS A 165 11.07 -22.10 -12.23
C HIS A 165 10.61 -21.71 -10.82
N GLY A 166 10.33 -20.42 -10.63
CA GLY A 166 9.38 -19.99 -9.60
C GLY A 166 7.97 -20.41 -10.02
N GLN A 167 7.56 -21.64 -9.70
CA GLN A 167 6.18 -22.09 -9.81
C GLN A 167 5.41 -21.73 -8.54
N THR A 168 4.65 -20.65 -8.59
CA THR A 168 3.38 -20.56 -7.85
C THR A 168 2.33 -21.40 -8.60
N PRO A 169 1.61 -22.34 -7.95
CA PRO A 169 0.63 -23.18 -8.61
C PRO A 169 -0.65 -22.42 -8.93
N GLN A 170 -0.96 -22.38 -10.22
CA GLN A 170 -2.14 -21.78 -10.82
C GLN A 170 -3.32 -22.77 -10.72
N ALA A 171 -4.27 -22.52 -9.81
CA ALA A 171 -5.53 -23.25 -9.76
C ALA A 171 -6.49 -22.70 -10.84
N LYS A 172 -6.64 -23.44 -11.94
CA LYS A 172 -7.67 -23.23 -12.96
C LYS A 172 -9.04 -23.67 -12.43
N ARG A 173 -10.05 -22.82 -12.54
CA ARG A 173 -11.44 -23.24 -12.77
C ARG A 173 -11.92 -22.60 -14.05
N SER A 174 -12.35 -23.44 -14.99
CA SER A 174 -12.98 -23.08 -16.25
C SER A 174 -14.51 -23.03 -16.09
N ALA A 175 -15.17 -22.04 -16.69
CA ALA A 175 -16.57 -22.07 -17.16
C ALA A 175 -16.78 -20.79 -18.01
N THR A 176 -16.67 -20.85 -19.34
CA THR A 176 -17.71 -21.13 -20.36
C THR A 176 -18.42 -19.85 -20.86
N GLU A 177 -18.34 -19.63 -22.19
CA GLU A 177 -19.21 -18.87 -23.13
C GLU A 177 -19.67 -17.42 -22.77
N ALA A 178 -19.65 -16.37 -23.61
CA ALA A 178 -19.50 -16.16 -25.07
C ALA A 178 -19.23 -14.62 -25.32
N PRO A 179 -18.97 -14.16 -26.56
CA PRO A 179 -18.18 -12.96 -26.90
C PRO A 179 -18.97 -11.74 -27.43
N ALA A 180 -18.35 -10.55 -27.40
CA ALA A 180 -18.54 -9.35 -28.27
C ALA A 180 -17.77 -8.17 -27.62
N ASP A 181 -17.05 -7.25 -28.25
CA ASP A 181 -16.65 -6.93 -29.61
C ASP A 181 -15.60 -5.80 -29.50
N GLY A 182 -14.70 -5.61 -30.47
CA GLY A 182 -14.04 -4.31 -30.72
C GLY A 182 -12.58 -4.02 -30.27
N GLN A 183 -11.64 -4.35 -31.16
CA GLN A 183 -10.44 -3.55 -31.56
C GLN A 183 -9.08 -3.55 -30.79
N PRO A 184 -7.94 -3.30 -31.51
CA PRO A 184 -6.64 -3.94 -31.23
C PRO A 184 -5.47 -3.02 -30.81
N ALA A 185 -4.57 -3.59 -29.98
CA ALA A 185 -3.09 -3.43 -29.93
C ALA A 185 -2.44 -2.05 -29.62
N PRO A 186 -1.12 -1.94 -29.35
CA PRO A 186 -0.15 -2.82 -28.67
C PRO A 186 0.70 -2.05 -27.62
N GLY A 187 1.55 -2.76 -26.84
CA GLY A 187 2.80 -2.18 -26.33
C GLY A 187 2.89 -1.96 -24.83
N LYS A 188 3.48 -2.95 -24.15
CA LYS A 188 3.95 -2.88 -22.77
C LYS A 188 5.11 -1.90 -22.62
N ARG A 189 5.13 -1.09 -21.56
CA ARG A 189 6.36 -0.80 -20.79
C ARG A 189 6.07 -0.88 -19.29
N PRO A 190 6.73 -1.78 -18.55
CA PRO A 190 6.71 -1.81 -17.10
C PRO A 190 7.87 -0.97 -16.51
N ARG A 191 7.80 -0.78 -15.19
CA ARG A 191 8.89 -0.39 -14.26
C ARG A 191 8.98 1.09 -13.87
N GLY A 192 8.31 1.39 -12.76
CA GLY A 192 8.95 1.72 -11.49
C GLY A 192 10.19 2.62 -11.53
N ARG A 193 9.99 3.90 -11.21
CA ARG A 193 10.82 4.68 -10.28
C ARG A 193 10.09 5.97 -9.87
N PRO A 194 9.79 6.21 -8.58
CA PRO A 194 9.34 7.53 -8.13
C PRO A 194 10.46 8.55 -8.33
N LYS A 195 10.15 9.70 -8.93
CA LYS A 195 11.10 10.79 -9.14
C LYS A 195 11.48 11.44 -7.80
N GLY A 196 12.78 11.38 -7.48
CA GLY A 196 13.49 12.44 -6.76
C GLY A 196 13.36 12.47 -5.23
N SER A 197 14.16 11.65 -4.55
CA SER A 197 14.67 12.02 -3.22
C SER A 197 15.94 12.86 -3.41
N LYS A 198 15.93 14.12 -2.97
CA LYS A 198 17.13 14.97 -2.87
C LYS A 198 17.53 15.05 -1.40
N ASN A 199 18.55 14.28 -1.01
CA ASN A 199 19.28 14.53 0.23
C ASN A 199 20.21 15.74 0.03
N LYS A 200 20.09 16.72 0.94
CA LYS A 200 20.94 17.90 1.04
C LYS A 200 22.00 17.62 2.11
N THR A 201 23.27 17.51 1.72
CA THR A 201 24.41 17.55 2.67
C THR A 201 25.72 17.95 2.00
N LYS A 202 26.55 18.66 2.78
CA LYS A 202 27.91 19.23 2.57
C LYS A 202 27.92 20.54 1.75
N GLY A 203 28.30 21.71 2.29
CA GLY A 203 29.48 22.04 3.11
C GLY A 203 30.65 22.30 2.13
N GLN A 204 31.27 23.49 2.01
CA GLN A 204 32.09 24.22 3.01
C GLN A 204 32.66 25.52 2.37
N ALA A 205 33.11 26.46 3.23
CA ALA A 205 34.10 27.57 3.04
C ALA A 205 33.70 28.74 2.10
N GLU A 206 33.97 30.03 2.35
CA GLU A 206 35.11 30.78 2.94
C GLU A 206 34.55 32.03 3.70
N ALA A 207 35.01 32.46 4.88
CA ALA A 207 36.29 33.11 5.23
C ALA A 207 36.57 34.44 4.49
N ASN A 208 36.00 35.55 4.97
CA ASN A 208 36.72 36.75 5.44
C ASN A 208 35.75 37.72 6.14
#